data_AF-A0A7S1BG56-F1
#
_entry.id   AF-A0A7S1BG56-F1
#
_cell.length_a   1.000
_cell.length_b   1.000
_cell.length_c   1.000
_cell.angle_alpha   90.00
_cell.angle_beta   90.00
_cell.angle_gamma   90.00
#
_symmetry.space_group_name_H-M   'P 1'
#
loop_
_entity.id
_entity.type
_entity.pdbx_description
1 polymer ?
#
loop_
_entity_poly.entity_id
_entity_poly.type
_entity_poly.pdbx_seq_one_letter_code
_entity_poly.pdbx_strand_id
1 'polypeptide(L)'
;MDPDRPQIPSSIWFRNWYKRCTDKHWPKEWTPVEVLQEPGETVFVPAGWPHAVLNLEMTVAVTHNYASEAAMGKEGLRKMWWEVVEMEPAFAARWRRAMQKHRPDLAAALVDEEEGGKGGSSISMKEEGRDISKRATV
;
A
#
# COMPACT_ATOMS: atom_id res chain seq x y z
N MET A 1 6.92 8.72 0.18
CA MET A 1 7.08 9.36 -1.13
C MET A 1 7.99 10.55 -0.96
N ASP A 2 9.02 10.65 -1.79
CA ASP A 2 9.86 11.84 -1.88
C ASP A 2 9.00 12.99 -2.43
N PRO A 3 8.73 14.06 -1.66
CA PRO A 3 7.90 15.17 -2.12
C PRO A 3 8.52 15.92 -3.30
N ASP A 4 9.85 15.77 -3.52
CA ASP A 4 10.58 16.43 -4.60
C ASP A 4 10.59 15.61 -5.90
N ARG A 5 10.00 14.40 -5.88
CA ARG A 5 9.82 13.56 -7.08
C ARG A 5 8.34 13.42 -7.40
N PRO A 6 7.81 14.22 -8.35
CA PRO A 6 6.41 14.10 -8.74
C PRO A 6 6.14 12.70 -9.30
N GLN A 7 4.93 12.18 -9.07
CA GLN A 7 4.49 10.97 -9.76
C GLN A 7 4.60 11.18 -11.27
N ILE A 8 5.21 10.21 -11.95
CA ILE A 8 5.36 10.22 -13.39
C ILE A 8 4.06 9.68 -14.01
N PRO A 9 3.40 10.42 -14.92
CA PRO A 9 2.25 9.90 -15.66
C PRO A 9 2.56 8.57 -16.35
N SER A 10 1.64 7.61 -16.31
CA SER A 10 1.85 6.28 -16.90
C SER A 10 2.30 6.34 -18.36
N SER A 11 1.72 7.22 -19.16
CA SER A 11 2.11 7.39 -20.58
C SER A 11 3.59 7.78 -20.75
N ILE A 12 4.14 8.61 -19.86
CA ILE A 12 5.56 8.97 -19.85
C ILE A 12 6.40 7.78 -19.41
N TRP A 13 5.94 7.02 -18.40
CA TRP A 13 6.63 5.82 -17.94
C TRP A 13 6.76 4.78 -19.08
N PHE A 14 5.64 4.44 -19.72
CA PHE A 14 5.60 3.48 -20.83
C PHE A 14 6.42 3.96 -22.04
N ARG A 15 6.43 5.26 -22.34
CA ARG A 15 7.27 5.81 -23.43
C ARG A 15 8.76 5.65 -23.15
N ASN A 16 9.20 5.96 -21.94
CA ASN A 16 10.61 6.15 -21.63
C ASN A 16 11.31 4.90 -21.06
N TRP A 17 10.59 4.05 -20.33
CA TRP A 17 11.19 2.93 -19.56
C TRP A 17 10.73 1.54 -20.01
N TYR A 18 9.49 1.36 -20.46
CA TYR A 18 8.96 0.02 -20.76
C TYR A 18 9.86 -0.81 -21.68
N LYS A 19 10.32 -0.24 -22.81
CA LYS A 19 11.24 -0.92 -23.73
C LYS A 19 12.56 -1.37 -23.09
N ARG A 20 13.03 -0.67 -22.06
CA ARG A 20 14.26 -1.02 -21.35
C ARG A 20 14.02 -2.23 -20.44
N CYS A 21 12.87 -2.24 -19.76
CA CYS A 21 12.49 -3.30 -18.83
C CYS A 21 12.07 -4.60 -19.54
N THR A 22 11.72 -4.54 -20.82
CA THR A 22 11.37 -5.70 -21.65
C THR A 22 12.50 -6.09 -22.63
N ASP A 23 13.67 -5.46 -22.55
CA ASP A 23 14.80 -5.79 -23.42
C ASP A 23 15.42 -7.15 -23.03
N LYS A 24 15.95 -7.88 -24.00
CA LYS A 24 16.61 -9.18 -23.77
C LYS A 24 17.80 -9.14 -22.82
N HIS A 25 18.41 -7.96 -22.64
CA HIS A 25 19.54 -7.72 -21.74
C HIS A 25 19.10 -7.26 -20.34
N TRP A 26 17.80 -7.06 -20.11
CA TRP A 26 17.28 -6.75 -18.79
C TRP A 26 17.47 -7.95 -17.83
N PRO A 27 17.78 -7.73 -16.54
CA PRO A 27 17.92 -8.83 -15.60
C PRO A 27 16.60 -9.62 -15.48
N LYS A 28 16.69 -10.93 -15.62
CA LYS A 28 15.50 -11.80 -15.74
C LYS A 28 14.65 -11.79 -14.47
N GLU A 29 15.28 -11.66 -13.31
CA GLU A 29 14.64 -11.56 -12.01
C GLU A 29 13.77 -10.29 -11.84
N TRP A 30 13.99 -9.27 -12.67
CA TRP A 30 13.22 -8.02 -12.68
C TRP A 30 12.35 -7.87 -13.93
N THR A 31 12.13 -8.97 -14.67
CA THR A 31 11.24 -8.94 -15.84
C THR A 31 9.83 -8.58 -15.39
N PRO A 32 9.20 -7.54 -15.98
CA PRO A 32 7.87 -7.13 -15.58
C PRO A 32 6.84 -8.23 -15.91
N VAL A 33 5.80 -8.34 -15.09
CA VAL A 33 4.60 -9.09 -15.44
C VAL A 33 3.70 -8.17 -16.27
N GLU A 34 3.34 -8.63 -17.47
CA GLU A 34 2.54 -7.87 -18.42
C GLU A 34 1.12 -8.43 -18.49
N VAL A 35 0.12 -7.54 -18.38
CA VAL A 35 -1.29 -7.91 -18.41
C VAL A 35 -2.02 -6.98 -19.37
N LEU A 36 -2.73 -7.57 -20.33
CA LEU A 36 -3.74 -6.88 -21.13
C LEU A 36 -5.10 -7.22 -20.53
N GLN A 37 -5.68 -6.28 -19.78
CA GLN A 37 -6.94 -6.50 -19.08
C GLN A 37 -8.13 -6.20 -20.01
N GLU A 38 -9.07 -7.14 -20.09
CA GLU A 38 -10.31 -7.02 -20.86
C GLU A 38 -11.52 -6.61 -19.99
N PRO A 39 -12.60 -6.09 -20.59
CA PRO A 39 -13.81 -5.74 -19.84
C PRO A 39 -14.38 -6.90 -19.03
N GLY A 40 -14.61 -6.67 -17.73
CA GLY A 40 -15.13 -7.68 -16.81
C GLY A 40 -14.06 -8.47 -16.06
N GLU A 41 -12.78 -8.37 -16.45
CA GLU A 41 -11.69 -9.00 -15.72
C GLU A 41 -11.32 -8.24 -14.46
N THR A 42 -10.82 -8.96 -13.45
CA THR A 42 -10.33 -8.39 -12.19
C THR A 42 -8.86 -8.75 -12.00
N VAL A 43 -8.03 -7.74 -11.80
CA VAL A 43 -6.60 -7.91 -11.51
C VAL A 43 -6.36 -7.77 -10.00
N PHE A 44 -5.71 -8.76 -9.41
CA PHE A 44 -5.20 -8.67 -8.04
C PHE A 44 -3.73 -8.23 -8.06
N VAL A 45 -3.44 -7.09 -7.43
CA VAL A 45 -2.07 -6.58 -7.28
C VAL A 45 -1.61 -6.80 -5.83
N PRO A 46 -0.62 -7.68 -5.59
CA PRO A 46 -0.14 -7.92 -4.24
C PRO A 46 0.47 -6.66 -3.61
N ALA A 47 0.37 -6.55 -2.29
CA ALA A 47 0.93 -5.42 -1.55
C ALA A 47 2.45 -5.30 -1.80
N GLY A 48 2.92 -4.08 -2.04
CA GLY A 48 4.33 -3.78 -2.28
C GLY A 48 4.82 -4.01 -3.71
N TRP A 49 3.98 -4.52 -4.62
CA TRP A 49 4.35 -4.67 -6.03
C TRP A 49 4.29 -3.33 -6.76
N PRO A 50 5.40 -2.85 -7.35
CA PRO A 50 5.35 -1.71 -8.26
C PRO A 50 4.47 -2.05 -9.47
N HIS A 51 3.54 -1.16 -9.80
CA HIS A 51 2.63 -1.35 -10.93
C HIS A 51 2.40 -0.02 -11.65
N ALA A 52 2.22 -0.11 -12.97
CA ALA A 52 1.89 1.01 -13.84
C ALA A 52 0.77 0.57 -14.78
N VAL A 53 -0.28 1.39 -14.91
CA VAL A 53 -1.46 1.08 -15.72
C VAL A 53 -1.60 2.12 -16.83
N LEU A 54 -1.81 1.67 -18.07
CA LEU A 54 -2.08 2.53 -19.22
C LEU A 54 -3.42 2.13 -19.83
N ASN A 55 -4.38 3.06 -19.84
CA ASN A 55 -5.63 2.89 -20.56
C ASN A 55 -5.35 3.05 -22.05
N LEU A 56 -5.59 1.99 -22.83
CA LEU A 56 -5.40 1.98 -24.28
C LEU A 56 -6.59 2.59 -25.03
N GLU A 57 -7.75 2.60 -24.38
CA GLU A 57 -9.02 3.10 -24.89
C GLU A 57 -9.78 3.85 -23.79
N MET A 58 -11.02 4.26 -24.04
CA MET A 58 -11.88 4.81 -23.00
C MET A 58 -12.24 3.72 -21.97
N THR A 59 -11.65 3.80 -20.78
CA THR A 59 -11.81 2.79 -19.74
C THR A 59 -12.53 3.36 -18.52
N VAL A 60 -13.46 2.59 -17.97
CA VAL A 60 -14.07 2.83 -16.64
C VAL A 60 -13.83 1.60 -15.77
N ALA A 61 -13.27 1.81 -14.58
CA ALA A 61 -12.97 0.75 -13.63
C ALA A 61 -13.14 1.24 -12.18
N VAL A 62 -13.27 0.29 -11.26
CA VAL A 62 -13.30 0.53 -9.81
C VAL A 62 -12.18 -0.28 -9.16
N THR A 63 -11.46 0.34 -8.24
CA THR A 63 -10.37 -0.30 -7.49
C THR A 63 -10.53 -0.07 -5.99
N HIS A 64 -10.10 -1.05 -5.19
CA HIS A 64 -10.05 -0.96 -3.74
C HIS A 64 -8.74 -1.54 -3.22
N ASN A 65 -8.06 -0.76 -2.39
CA ASN A 65 -7.00 -1.28 -1.54
C ASN A 65 -7.65 -1.93 -0.31
N TYR A 66 -7.16 -3.09 0.11
CA TYR A 66 -7.65 -3.78 1.29
C TYR A 66 -6.51 -4.44 2.08
N ALA A 67 -6.68 -4.52 3.39
CA ALA A 67 -5.79 -5.26 4.28
C ALA A 67 -6.38 -6.66 4.51
N SER A 68 -5.57 -7.71 4.32
CA SER A 68 -6.02 -9.09 4.50
C SER A 68 -4.92 -9.96 5.08
N GLU A 69 -5.27 -10.71 6.11
CA GLU A 69 -4.41 -11.75 6.70
C GLU A 69 -4.02 -12.81 5.66
N ALA A 70 -4.97 -13.24 4.82
CA ALA A 70 -4.73 -14.28 3.83
C ALA A 70 -3.80 -13.82 2.70
N ALA A 71 -3.90 -12.56 2.27
CA ALA A 71 -3.12 -12.03 1.16
C ALA A 71 -1.75 -11.49 1.58
N MET A 72 -1.64 -10.95 2.79
CA MET A 72 -0.43 -10.27 3.29
C MET A 72 0.35 -11.12 4.31
N GLY A 73 -0.26 -12.19 4.83
CA GLY A 73 0.26 -12.92 5.98
C GLY A 73 0.31 -12.06 7.25
N LYS A 74 0.74 -12.67 8.36
CA LYS A 74 0.89 -11.97 9.65
C LYS A 74 1.97 -10.89 9.58
N GLU A 75 3.07 -11.16 8.89
CA GLU A 75 4.19 -10.23 8.76
C GLU A 75 3.81 -8.98 7.95
N GLY A 76 3.18 -9.14 6.78
CA GLY A 76 2.73 -8.01 5.97
C GLY A 76 1.66 -7.17 6.67
N LEU A 77 0.73 -7.82 7.38
CA LEU A 77 -0.28 -7.13 8.18
C LEU A 77 0.37 -6.33 9.34
N ARG A 78 1.39 -6.90 10.00
CA ARG A 78 2.16 -6.22 11.05
C ARG A 78 2.92 -5.02 10.51
N LYS A 79 3.59 -5.15 9.36
CA LYS A 79 4.31 -4.03 8.73
C LYS A 79 3.36 -2.87 8.43
N MET A 80 2.23 -3.15 7.79
CA MET A 80 1.20 -2.15 7.49
C MET A 80 0.66 -1.51 8.76
N TRP A 81 0.46 -2.29 9.83
CA TRP A 81 0.03 -1.74 11.13
C TRP A 81 0.99 -0.66 11.65
N TRP A 82 2.30 -0.89 11.59
CA TRP A 82 3.28 0.10 12.04
C TRP A 82 3.31 1.36 11.15
N GLU A 83 3.17 1.20 9.84
CA GLU A 83 3.02 2.33 8.92
C GLU A 83 1.77 3.15 9.27
N VAL A 84 0.66 2.50 9.61
CA VAL A 84 -0.58 3.17 10.02
C VAL A 84 -0.44 3.85 11.39
N VAL A 85 0.28 3.25 12.34
CA VAL A 85 0.57 3.87 13.65
C VAL A 85 1.40 5.14 13.46
N GLU A 86 2.40 5.12 12.58
CA GLU A 86 3.25 6.27 12.31
C GLU A 86 2.49 7.38 11.56
N MET A 87 1.73 7.01 10.53
CA MET A 87 1.09 7.97 9.64
C MET A 87 -0.23 8.52 10.19
N GLU A 88 -1.03 7.69 10.87
CA GLU A 88 -2.39 8.02 11.33
C GLU A 88 -2.69 7.48 12.75
N PRO A 89 -2.01 7.96 13.81
CA PRO A 89 -2.07 7.38 15.16
C PRO A 89 -3.47 7.30 15.77
N ALA A 90 -4.32 8.31 15.52
CA ALA A 90 -5.69 8.35 16.03
C ALA A 90 -6.58 7.29 15.37
N PHE A 91 -6.40 7.06 14.06
CA PHE A 91 -7.07 5.97 13.36
C PHE A 91 -6.55 4.62 13.85
N ALA A 92 -5.23 4.45 13.97
CA ALA A 92 -4.61 3.23 14.49
C ALA A 92 -5.20 2.85 15.87
N ALA A 93 -5.34 3.80 16.79
CA ALA A 93 -5.92 3.56 18.11
C ALA A 93 -7.39 3.10 18.04
N ARG A 94 -8.21 3.72 17.19
CA ARG A 94 -9.62 3.29 16.99
C ARG A 94 -9.69 1.91 16.35
N TRP A 95 -8.87 1.67 15.33
CA TRP A 95 -8.84 0.42 14.60
C TRP A 95 -8.41 -0.74 15.49
N ARG A 96 -7.36 -0.57 16.32
CA ARG A 96 -6.92 -1.56 17.29
C ARG A 96 -8.01 -1.93 18.29
N ARG A 97 -8.74 -0.95 18.83
CA ARG A 97 -9.87 -1.22 19.74
C ARG A 97 -10.96 -2.05 19.05
N ALA A 98 -11.28 -1.74 17.81
CA ALA A 98 -12.25 -2.53 17.03
C ALA A 98 -11.72 -3.95 16.75
N MET A 99 -10.44 -4.09 16.39
CA MET A 99 -9.81 -5.40 16.17
C MET A 99 -9.79 -6.25 17.43
N GLN A 100 -9.47 -5.69 18.60
CA GLN A 100 -9.52 -6.42 19.87
C GLN A 100 -10.91 -6.98 20.17
N LYS A 101 -11.98 -6.27 19.75
CA LYS A 101 -13.36 -6.72 19.92
C LYS A 101 -13.78 -7.80 18.90
N HIS A 102 -13.37 -7.66 17.64
CA HIS A 102 -13.93 -8.46 16.54
C HIS A 102 -12.99 -9.54 15.99
N ARG A 103 -11.68 -9.36 16.12
CA ARG A 103 -10.61 -10.26 15.68
C ARG A 103 -9.43 -10.23 16.68
N PRO A 104 -9.66 -10.68 17.93
CA PRO A 104 -8.64 -10.65 18.98
C PRO A 104 -7.39 -11.47 18.60
N ASP A 105 -7.57 -12.52 17.80
CA ASP A 105 -6.52 -13.34 17.21
C ASP A 105 -5.54 -12.53 16.37
N LEU A 106 -6.04 -11.62 15.52
CA LEU A 106 -5.22 -10.71 14.74
C LEU A 106 -4.65 -9.58 15.58
N ALA A 107 -5.44 -9.04 16.51
CA ALA A 107 -5.03 -7.92 17.34
C ALA A 107 -3.78 -8.26 18.19
N ALA A 108 -3.66 -9.51 18.66
CA ALA A 108 -2.47 -9.99 19.37
C ALA A 108 -1.24 -10.05 18.45
N ALA A 109 -1.40 -10.61 17.25
CA ALA A 109 -0.30 -10.77 16.29
C ALA A 109 0.32 -9.45 15.80
N LEU A 110 -0.40 -8.33 15.91
CA LEU A 110 0.10 -7.01 15.53
C LEU A 110 1.15 -6.44 16.50
N VAL A 111 1.25 -6.97 17.73
CA VAL A 111 1.97 -6.29 18.84
C VAL A 111 3.14 -7.11 19.43
N ASP A 112 3.17 -8.44 19.30
CA ASP A 112 4.23 -9.32 19.86
C ASP A 112 5.31 -9.68 18.81
N GLU A 113 6.64 -9.63 19.00
CA GLU A 113 7.52 -9.43 20.16
C GLU A 113 8.69 -8.47 19.80
N GLU A 114 9.30 -7.93 20.86
CA GLU A 114 10.51 -7.10 20.96
C GLU A 114 10.45 -5.62 20.53
N GLU A 115 10.57 -4.78 21.56
CA GLU A 115 11.16 -3.45 21.49
C GLU A 115 12.41 -3.47 20.60
N GLY A 116 12.34 -2.84 19.42
CA GLY A 116 13.41 -2.96 18.42
C GLY A 116 13.61 -1.73 17.56
N GLY A 117 13.61 -0.53 18.15
CA GLY A 117 13.96 0.68 17.40
C GLY A 117 13.77 1.99 18.16
N LYS A 118 14.53 2.19 19.25
CA LYS A 118 14.82 3.45 19.96
C LYS A 118 13.91 4.65 19.66
N GLY A 119 13.04 4.99 20.61
CA GLY A 119 12.38 6.29 20.62
C GLY A 119 11.19 6.34 21.56
N GLY A 120 11.41 6.08 22.85
CA GLY A 120 10.39 6.27 23.86
C GLY A 120 9.89 7.72 23.88
N SER A 121 8.62 7.91 23.56
CA SER A 121 7.85 9.00 24.14
C SER A 121 6.42 8.53 24.30
N SER A 122 5.97 8.51 25.55
CA SER A 122 4.58 8.34 25.93
C SER A 122 3.70 9.26 25.08
N ILE A 123 2.85 8.69 24.23
CA ILE A 123 1.91 9.47 23.42
C ILE A 123 0.82 10.00 24.37
N SER A 124 1.02 11.24 24.81
CA SER A 124 -0.03 12.11 25.33
C SER A 124 -0.86 12.59 24.15
N MET A 125 -2.11 12.16 24.09
CA MET A 125 -3.05 12.51 23.02
C MET A 125 -3.61 13.91 23.29
N LYS A 126 -3.27 14.88 22.44
CA LYS A 126 -4.08 16.08 22.22
C LYS A 126 -4.77 15.95 20.87
N GLU A 127 -6.10 15.95 20.91
CA GLU A 127 -6.94 16.04 19.72
C GLU A 127 -6.89 17.47 19.19
N GLU A 128 -6.23 17.68 18.05
CA GLU A 128 -6.51 18.84 17.21
C GLU A 128 -6.95 18.35 15.84
N GLY A 129 -8.18 18.73 15.47
CA GLY A 129 -8.82 18.36 14.23
C GLY A 129 -8.02 18.85 13.03
N ARG A 130 -7.68 17.91 12.13
CA ARG A 130 -7.05 18.24 10.86
C ARG A 130 -7.94 17.74 9.73
N ASP A 131 -8.26 18.66 8.83
CA ASP A 131 -9.15 18.50 7.68
C ASP A 131 -8.68 17.38 6.74
N ILE A 132 -9.59 16.44 6.47
CA ILE A 132 -9.41 15.20 5.71
C ILE A 132 -9.64 15.36 4.20
N SER A 133 -9.71 16.59 3.67
CA SER A 133 -10.10 16.82 2.27
C SER A 133 -9.05 16.46 1.20
N LYS A 134 -7.86 15.95 1.55
CA LYS A 134 -6.81 15.66 0.55
C LYS A 134 -6.04 14.38 0.85
N ARG A 135 -6.56 13.23 0.44
CA ARG A 135 -5.76 12.10 -0.04
C ARG A 135 -6.64 10.98 -0.60
N ALA A 136 -6.95 11.11 -1.88
CA ALA A 136 -7.25 9.97 -2.73
C ALA A 136 -6.50 10.21 -4.04
N THR A 137 -5.42 9.47 -4.26
CA THR A 137 -4.92 9.25 -5.61
C THR A 137 -4.25 7.89 -5.64
N VAL A 138 -4.77 7.03 -6.51
CA VAL A 138 -4.06 5.90 -7.09
C VAL A 138 -2.94 6.47 -7.96
#